data_AF-A0A945FLB4-F1
#
_entry.id   AF-A0A945FLB4-F1
#
_cell.length_a   1.000
_cell.length_b   1.000
_cell.length_c   1.000
_cell.angle_alpha   90.00
_cell.angle_beta   90.00
_cell.angle_gamma   90.00
#
_symmetry.space_group_name_H-M   'P 1'
#
loop_
_entity.id
_entity.type
_entity.pdbx_description
1 polymer ?
#
loop_
_entity_poly.entity_id
_entity_poly.type
_entity_poly.pdbx_seq_one_letter_code
_entity_poly.pdbx_strand_id
1 'polypeptide(L)' 'MHLAASKTFIETIQPDFIFPQHFGTYEPTEQNRYWTVGYPDELQTSLLPDLQNNFHKLEQGHVFTIDP' A
#
# COMPACT_ATOMS: atom_id res chain seq x y z
N MET A 1 -13.97 2.83 -4.51
CA MET A 1 -13.37 3.89 -5.37
C MET A 1 -11.92 4.17 -4.99
N HIS A 2 -11.59 4.32 -3.70
CA HIS A 2 -10.24 4.69 -3.22
C HIS A 2 -9.10 3.71 -3.55
N LEU A 3 -9.40 2.44 -3.83
CA LEU A 3 -8.37 1.42 -4.13
C LEU A 3 -8.17 1.18 -5.63
N ALA A 4 -9.13 1.58 -6.47
CA ALA A 4 -9.21 1.10 -7.85
C ALA A 4 -7.98 1.51 -8.68
N ALA A 5 -7.55 2.77 -8.55
CA ALA A 5 -6.39 3.27 -9.28
C ALA A 5 -5.10 2.54 -8.89
N SER A 6 -4.84 2.39 -7.59
CA SER A 6 -3.66 1.68 -7.09
C SER A 6 -3.69 0.20 -7.48
N LYS A 7 -4.84 -0.46 -7.36
CA LYS A 7 -5.02 -1.85 -7.79
C LYS A 7 -4.73 -2.02 -9.26
N THR A 8 -5.37 -1.22 -10.13
CA THR A 8 -5.15 -1.27 -11.58
C THR A 8 -3.68 -1.03 -11.92
N PHE A 9 -3.03 -0.06 -11.28
CA PHE A 9 -1.63 0.23 -11.52
C PHE A 9 -0.73 -0.96 -11.16
N ILE A 10 -0.87 -1.50 -9.94
CA ILE A 10 -0.09 -2.63 -9.44
C ILE A 10 -0.30 -3.87 -10.32
N GLU A 11 -1.55 -4.21 -10.64
CA GLU A 11 -1.87 -5.37 -11.47
C GLU A 11 -1.44 -5.19 -12.94
N THR A 12 -1.30 -3.95 -13.42
CA THR A 12 -0.81 -3.70 -14.78
C THR A 12 0.70 -3.90 -14.90
N ILE A 13 1.47 -3.43 -13.91
CA ILE A 13 2.94 -3.44 -13.99
C ILE A 13 3.58 -4.69 -13.36
N GLN A 14 2.81 -5.47 -12.59
CA GLN A 14 3.24 -6.73 -11.97
C GLN A 14 4.60 -6.61 -11.24
N PRO A 15 4.71 -5.71 -10.24
CA PRO A 15 6.00 -5.45 -9.58
C PRO A 15 6.43 -6.59 -8.65
N ASP A 16 7.74 -6.80 -8.56
CA ASP A 16 8.35 -7.78 -7.65
C ASP A 16 8.23 -7.37 -6.17
N PHE A 17 8.16 -6.06 -5.90
CA PHE A 17 8.02 -5.50 -4.55
C PHE A 17 7.05 -4.32 -4.55
N ILE A 18 6.12 -4.30 -3.60
CA ILE A 18 5.11 -3.26 -3.43
C ILE A 18 5.22 -2.71 -2.01
N PHE A 19 5.50 -1.41 -1.90
CA PHE A 19 5.55 -0.71 -0.63
C PHE A 19 4.45 0.36 -0.61
N PRO A 20 3.33 0.15 0.10
CA PRO A 20 2.33 1.21 0.26
C PRO A 20 2.97 2.40 0.99
N GLN A 21 2.56 3.61 0.62
CA GLN A 21 3.01 4.87 1.23
C GLN A 21 1.80 5.78 1.49
N HIS A 22 2.04 6.90 2.17
CA HIS A 22 1.01 7.92 2.43
C HIS A 22 -0.18 7.41 3.27
N PHE A 23 0.12 6.66 4.34
CA PHE A 23 -0.83 6.25 5.37
C PHE A 23 -0.16 6.23 6.73
N GLY A 24 -0.93 6.41 7.81
CA GLY A 24 -0.46 6.21 9.19
C GLY A 24 0.60 7.18 9.70
N THR A 25 0.96 8.22 8.93
CA THR A 25 1.93 9.25 9.33
C THR A 25 1.29 10.37 10.16
N TYR A 26 0.04 10.72 9.86
CA TYR A 26 -0.72 11.74 10.56
C TYR A 26 -1.88 11.11 11.32
N GLU A 27 -2.21 11.64 12.49
CA GLU A 27 -3.45 11.28 13.18
C GLU A 27 -4.66 11.75 12.36
N PRO A 28 -5.58 10.84 11.99
CA PRO A 28 -6.78 11.21 11.27
C PRO A 28 -7.71 12.08 12.12
N THR A 29 -8.10 13.23 11.56
CA THR A 29 -9.13 14.13 12.08
C THR A 29 -10.24 14.26 11.06
N GLU A 30 -11.40 14.78 11.44
CA GLU A 30 -12.49 15.01 10.49
C GLU A 30 -12.08 15.87 9.29
N GLN A 31 -11.18 16.82 9.50
CA GLN A 31 -10.68 17.76 8.48
C GLN A 31 -9.67 17.13 7.52
N ASN A 32 -8.90 16.13 7.96
CA ASN A 32 -7.80 15.57 7.18
C ASN A 32 -8.03 14.11 6.73
N ARG A 33 -9.06 13.42 7.25
CA ARG A 33 -9.28 11.98 7.04
C ARG A 33 -9.33 11.55 5.58
N TYR A 34 -9.77 12.44 4.69
CA TYR A 34 -9.89 12.15 3.26
C TYR A 34 -8.54 11.78 2.63
N TRP A 35 -7.45 12.39 3.09
CA TRP A 35 -6.11 12.18 2.53
C TRP A 35 -5.14 11.49 3.50
N THR A 36 -5.42 11.50 4.81
CA THR A 36 -4.57 10.84 5.82
C THR A 36 -4.88 9.36 6.01
N VAL A 37 -6.12 8.95 5.75
CA VAL A 37 -6.51 7.54 5.85
C VAL A 37 -6.13 6.82 4.57
N GLY A 38 -5.17 5.92 4.67
CA GLY A 38 -4.89 4.92 3.63
C GLY A 38 -5.46 3.57 4.01
N TYR A 39 -5.70 2.73 3.00
CA TYR A 39 -6.31 1.41 3.12
C TYR A 39 -5.36 0.32 2.59
N PRO A 40 -4.13 0.19 3.13
CA PRO A 40 -3.13 -0.74 2.60
C PRO A 40 -3.54 -2.20 2.74
N ASP A 41 -4.25 -2.54 3.82
CA ASP A 41 -4.67 -3.93 4.11
C ASP A 41 -5.80 -4.36 3.16
N GLU A 42 -6.76 -3.46 2.92
CA GLU A 42 -7.82 -3.67 1.94
C GLU A 42 -7.26 -3.68 0.51
N LEU A 43 -6.24 -2.88 0.22
CA LEU A 43 -5.55 -2.94 -1.07
C LEU A 43 -4.90 -4.31 -1.25
N GLN A 44 -4.06 -4.74 -0.31
CA GLN A 44 -3.33 -6.01 -0.37
C GLN A 44 -4.29 -7.19 -0.58
N THR A 45 -5.35 -7.30 0.24
CA THR A 45 -6.32 -8.39 0.14
C THR A 45 -7.11 -8.40 -1.17
N SER A 46 -7.18 -7.27 -1.88
CA SER A 46 -7.88 -7.15 -3.15
C SER A 46 -7.04 -7.49 -4.39
N LEU A 47 -5.71 -7.60 -4.27
CA LEU A 47 -4.79 -7.89 -5.38
C LEU A 47 -4.86 -9.37 -5.80
N LEU A 48 -4.35 -9.68 -6.99
CA LEU A 48 -4.06 -11.06 -7.40
C LEU A 48 -3.13 -11.77 -6.39
N PRO A 49 -3.29 -13.09 -6.15
CA PRO A 49 -2.58 -13.81 -5.10
C PRO A 49 -1.05 -13.60 -5.08
N ASP A 50 -0.40 -13.64 -6.25
CA ASP A 50 1.05 -13.48 -6.34
C ASP A 50 1.50 -12.07 -5.89
N LEU A 51 0.71 -11.04 -6.21
CA LEU A 51 0.98 -9.66 -5.82
C LEU A 51 0.69 -9.39 -4.34
N GLN A 52 -0.13 -10.22 -3.68
CA GLN A 52 -0.32 -10.11 -2.23
C GLN A 52 0.96 -10.47 -1.47
N ASN A 53 1.72 -11.45 -1.99
CA ASN A 53 3.01 -11.88 -1.41
C ASN A 53 4.12 -10.85 -1.64
N ASN A 54 4.04 -10.09 -2.73
CA ASN A 54 4.97 -9.00 -3.05
C ASN A 54 4.65 -7.71 -2.29
N PHE A 55 3.60 -7.69 -1.45
CA PHE A 55 3.15 -6.51 -0.73
C PHE A 55 3.74 -6.43 0.67
N HIS A 56 4.55 -5.39 0.90
CA HIS A 56 5.33 -5.20 2.12
C HIS A 56 4.90 -3.93 2.86
N LYS A 57 3.97 -4.07 3.80
CA LYS A 57 3.56 -2.97 4.70
C LYS A 57 4.58 -2.84 5.84
N LEU A 58 5.53 -1.91 5.68
CA LEU A 58 6.60 -1.69 6.66
C LEU A 58 6.13 -0.84 7.85
N GLU A 59 6.70 -1.10 9.02
CA GLU A 59 6.58 -0.21 10.18
C GLU A 59 7.43 1.06 9.99
N GLN A 60 7.07 2.16 10.65
CA GLN A 60 7.83 3.40 10.56
C GLN A 60 9.26 3.19 11.08
N GLY A 61 10.25 3.58 10.26
CA GLY A 61 11.67 3.40 10.57
C GLY A 61 12.23 2.01 10.25
N HIS A 62 11.42 1.08 9.75
CA HIS A 62 11.89 -0.23 9.31
C HIS A 62 12.67 -0.14 8.00
N VAL A 63 13.76 -0.90 7.89
CA VAL A 63 14.59 -1.00 6.67
C VAL A 63 14.38 -2.36 6.02
N PHE A 64 13.91 -2.36 4.76
CA PHE A 64 13.82 -3.55 3.93
C PHE A 64 15.02 -3.63 3.00
N THR A 65 15.65 -4.81 2.89
CA THR A 65 16.80 -5.04 2.00
C THR A 65 16.38 -5.87 0.81
N ILE A 66 16.75 -5.44 -0.40
CA ILE A 66 16.58 -6.19 -1.64
C ILE A 66 17.97 -6.65 -2.06
N ASP A 67 18.18 -7.96 -2.12
CA ASP A 67 19.42 -8.52 -2.61
C ASP A 67 19.48 -8.44 -4.15
N PRO A 68 20.64 -8.11 -4.72
CA PRO A 68 20.84 -7.97 -6.17
C PRO A 68 20.85 -9.29 -6.94
#